data_AF-A0A6A5KH14-F1
#
_entry.id   AF-A0A6A5KH14-F1
#
_cell.length_a   1.000
_cell.length_b   1.000
_cell.length_c   1.000
_cell.angle_alpha   90.00
_cell.angle_beta   90.00
_cell.angle_gamma   90.00
#
_symmetry.space_group_name_H-M   'P 1'
#
loop_
_entity.id
_entity.type
_entity.pdbx_description
1 polymer ?
#
loop_
_entity_poly.entity_id
_entity_poly.type
_entity_poly.pdbx_seq_one_letter_code
_entity_poly.pdbx_strand_id
1 'polypeptide(L)' 'MYRLYPQYNNWSAAAEEWDGFCEALKECWRGIPAKLIKRLIMSMPQRLHAVRRARGWQTKY' A
#
# COMPACT_ATOMS: atom_id res chain seq x y z
N MET A 1 1.38 8.68 -3.16
CA MET A 1 0.70 9.02 -4.43
C MET A 1 -0.36 10.08 -4.22
N TYR A 2 -1.47 9.80 -3.54
CA TYR A 2 -2.57 10.77 -3.31
C TYR A 2 -2.15 12.19 -2.89
N ARG A 3 -1.14 12.33 -2.02
CA ARG A 3 -0.63 13.64 -1.57
C ARG A 3 0.48 14.24 -2.42
N LEU A 4 1.28 13.40 -3.09
CA LEU A 4 2.49 13.83 -3.81
C LEU A 4 2.23 14.05 -5.30
N TYR A 5 1.35 13.24 -5.89
CA TYR A 5 0.94 13.28 -7.29
C TYR A 5 -0.60 13.19 -7.36
N PRO A 6 -1.32 14.23 -6.91
CA PRO A 6 -2.79 14.20 -6.84
C PRO A 6 -3.45 14.08 -8.23
N GLN A 7 -2.78 14.51 -9.30
CA GLN A 7 -3.25 14.39 -10.68
C GLN A 7 -3.49 12.93 -11.10
N TYR A 8 -2.75 12.00 -10.51
CA TYR A 8 -2.87 10.56 -10.79
C TYR A 8 -3.94 9.86 -9.94
N ASN A 9 -4.70 10.60 -9.13
CA ASN A 9 -5.89 10.03 -8.47
C ASN A 9 -7.03 9.80 -9.47
N ASN A 10 -7.02 10.52 -10.59
CA ASN A 10 -7.94 10.27 -11.70
C ASN A 10 -7.31 9.26 -12.67
N TRP A 11 -8.01 8.15 -12.89
CA TRP A 11 -7.55 7.07 -13.75
C TRP A 11 -7.38 7.48 -15.22
N SER A 12 -8.20 8.41 -15.73
CA SER A 12 -8.07 8.86 -17.11
C SER A 12 -6.74 9.60 -17.35
N ALA A 13 -6.35 10.48 -16.43
CA ALA A 13 -5.05 11.17 -16.50
C ALA A 13 -3.86 10.21 -16.31
N ALA A 14 -4.00 9.19 -15.45
CA ALA A 14 -2.97 8.17 -15.26
C ALA A 14 -2.77 7.29 -16.50
N ALA A 15 -3.83 7.03 -17.27
CA ALA A 15 -3.75 6.23 -18.50
C ALA A 15 -3.13 7.01 -19.66
N GLU A 16 -3.41 8.30 -19.77
CA GLU A 16 -2.80 9.18 -20.79
C GLU A 16 -1.31 9.44 -20.53
N GLU A 17 -0.90 9.50 -19.25
CA GLU A 17 0.48 9.75 -18.81
C GLU A 17 1.12 8.51 -18.14
N TRP A 18 0.95 7.33 -18.73
CA TRP A 18 1.31 6.06 -18.10
C TRP A 18 2.76 5.98 -17.60
N ASP A 19 3.73 6.50 -18.39
CA ASP A 19 5.14 6.47 -18.00
C ASP A 19 5.42 7.40 -16.80
N GLY A 20 4.82 8.59 -16.79
CA GLY A 20 4.90 9.54 -15.67
C GLY A 20 4.25 8.98 -14.41
N PHE A 21 3.10 8.31 -14.57
CA PHE A 21 2.43 7.57 -13.50
C PHE A 21 3.34 6.49 -12.90
N CYS A 22 4.02 5.71 -13.75
CA CYS A 22 4.95 4.67 -13.33
C CYS A 22 6.14 5.22 -12.54
N GLU A 23 6.73 6.33 -12.97
CA GLU A 23 7.82 6.97 -12.23
C GLU A 23 7.35 7.54 -10.89
N ALA A 24 6.20 8.22 -10.87
CA ALA A 24 5.59 8.72 -9.64
C ALA A 24 5.30 7.60 -8.63
N LEU A 25 4.88 6.41 -9.10
CA LEU A 25 4.73 5.22 -8.27
C LEU A 25 6.05 4.77 -7.66
N LYS A 26 7.12 4.68 -8.47
CA LYS A 26 8.45 4.28 -7.99
C LYS A 26 8.98 5.25 -6.95
N GLU A 27 8.80 6.56 -7.15
CA GLU A 27 9.20 7.59 -6.18
C GLU A 27 8.40 7.49 -4.89
N CYS A 28 7.07 7.32 -4.98
CA CYS A 28 6.24 7.10 -3.82
C CYS A 28 6.67 5.85 -3.03
N TRP A 29 7.00 4.76 -3.72
CA TRP A 29 7.49 3.53 -3.11
C TRP A 29 8.81 3.74 -2.38
N ARG A 30 9.79 4.40 -3.01
CA ARG A 30 11.09 4.73 -2.41
C ARG A 30 10.95 5.62 -1.17
N GLY A 31 9.93 6.48 -1.13
CA GLY A 31 9.64 7.35 0.00
C GLY A 31 9.01 6.65 1.22
N ILE A 32 8.60 5.38 1.12
CA ILE A 32 7.99 4.67 2.25
C ILE A 32 9.05 4.41 3.33
N PRO A 33 8.87 4.86 4.59
CA PRO A 33 9.85 4.61 5.64
C PRO A 33 10.03 3.11 5.90
N ALA A 34 11.27 2.62 5.86
CA ALA A 34 11.57 1.20 6.09
C ALA A 34 11.05 0.68 7.44
N LYS A 35 11.01 1.54 8.47
CA LYS A 35 10.42 1.22 9.79
C LYS A 35 8.93 0.87 9.69
N LEU A 36 8.19 1.47 8.75
CA LEU A 36 6.79 1.15 8.52
C LEU A 36 6.64 -0.24 7.92
N ILE A 37 7.43 -0.57 6.89
CA ILE A 37 7.44 -1.90 6.26
C ILE A 37 7.78 -2.98 7.28
N LYS A 38 8.87 -2.77 8.05
CA LYS A 38 9.25 -3.70 9.13
C LYS A 38 8.12 -3.90 10.14
N ARG A 39 7.42 -2.84 10.54
CA ARG A 39 6.29 -2.93 11.48
C ARG A 39 5.12 -3.74 10.91
N LEU A 40 4.82 -3.58 9.62
CA LEU A 40 3.80 -4.39 8.95
C LEU A 40 4.16 -5.87 8.97
N ILE A 41 5.40 -6.22 8.62
CA ILE A 41 5.91 -7.60 8.67
C ILE A 41 5.82 -8.16 10.10
N MET A 42 6.33 -7.42 11.09
CA MET A 42 6.33 -7.84 12.49
C MET A 42 4.92 -7.95 13.09
N SER A 43 3.91 -7.33 12.47
CA SER A 43 2.50 -7.47 12.90
C SER A 43 1.84 -8.78 12.46
N MET A 44 2.45 -9.52 11.53
CA MET A 44 1.86 -10.73 10.93
C MET A 44 1.47 -11.82 11.93
N PRO A 45 2.26 -12.17 12.96
CA PRO A 45 1.85 -13.17 13.96
C PRO A 45 0.51 -12.82 14.63
N GLN A 46 0.27 -11.54 14.95
CA GLN A 46 -0.99 -11.10 15.55
C GLN A 46 -2.16 -11.24 14.58
N ARG A 47 -1.96 -10.96 13.28
CA ARG A 47 -2.98 -11.15 12.24
C ARG A 47 -3.33 -12.64 12.10
N LEU A 48 -2.35 -13.52 12.11
CA LEU A 48 -2.57 -14.98 12.07
C LEU A 48 -3.31 -15.48 13.32
N HIS A 49 -2.98 -14.97 14.50
CA HIS A 49 -3.74 -15.26 15.72
C HIS A 49 -5.20 -14.81 15.62
N ALA A 50 -5.45 -13.64 15.02
CA ALA A 50 -6.81 -13.16 14.77
C ALA A 50 -7.59 -14.10 13.84
N VAL A 51 -6.97 -14.57 12.75
CA VAL A 51 -7.59 -15.54 11.83
C VAL A 51 -7.87 -16.88 12.53
N ARG A 52 -6.94 -17.36 13.37
CA ARG A 52 -7.14 -18.59 14.15
C ARG A 52 -8.33 -18.46 15.10
N ARG A 53 -8.45 -17.33 15.80
CA ARG A 53 -9.61 -17.04 16.68
C ARG A 53 -10.91 -16.93 15.90
N ALA A 54 -10.85 -16.33 14.71
CA ALA A 54 -11.98 -16.21 13.80
C ALA A 54 -12.30 -17.52 13.07
N ARG A 55 -11.59 -18.63 13.32
CA ARG A 55 -11.78 -19.93 12.63
C ARG A 55 -11.72 -19.80 11.11
N GLY A 56 -10.81 -18.98 10.60
CA GLY A 56 -10.62 -18.77 9.16
C GLY A 56 -11.51 -17.69 8.53
N TRP A 57 -12.42 -17.08 9.29
CA TRP A 57 -13.25 -15.97 8.79
C TRP A 57 -12.45 -14.66 8.67
N GLN A 58 -12.99 -13.72 7.90
CA GLN A 58 -12.41 -12.39 7.70
C GLN A 58 -12.13 -11.70 9.04
N THR A 59 -10.99 -11.02 9.13
CA THR A 59 -10.64 -10.19 10.29
C THR A 59 -10.64 -8.70 9.89
N LYS A 60 -10.44 -7.80 10.86
CA LYS A 60 -10.32 -6.35 10.59
C LYS A 60 -9.10 -5.94 9.74
N TYR A 61 -8.21 -6.89 9.46
CA TYR A 61 -6.90 -6.70 8.83
C TYR A 61 -6.90 -7.05 7.35
#